data_AF-A0A8K0KXX3-F1
#
_entry.id   AF-A0A8K0KXX3-F1
#
_cell.length_a   1.000
_cell.length_b   1.000
_cell.length_c   1.000
_cell.angle_alpha   90.00
_cell.angle_beta   90.00
_cell.angle_gamma   90.00
#
_symmetry.space_group_name_H-M   'P 1'
#
loop_
_entity.id
_entity.type
_entity.pdbx_description
1 polymer ?
#
loop_
_entity_poly.entity_id
_entity_poly.type
_entity_poly.pdbx_seq_one_letter_code
_entity_poly.pdbx_strand_id
1 'polypeptide(L)'
;MFLEEEKLMIIILQTFDIDSSHATIEDISDGVAMAQALNQIDPEWFDARWMSKIKTGVGSSWRLKVSNLKKIIEGIVDYYQDSLNLHADFVRPDAVKIG
;
A
#
# COMPACT_ATOMS: atom_id res chain seq x y z
N MET A 1 -20.39 6.98 -3.60
CA MET A 1 -19.23 7.07 -4.50
C MET A 1 -17.94 6.77 -3.74
N PHE A 2 -17.50 7.60 -2.77
CA PHE A 2 -16.28 7.32 -1.96
C PHE A 2 -16.29 5.97 -1.20
N LEU A 3 -17.42 5.58 -0.61
CA LEU A 3 -17.55 4.30 0.11
C LEU A 3 -17.43 3.04 -0.77
N GLU A 4 -17.53 3.17 -2.10
CA GLU A 4 -17.39 2.01 -2.99
C GLU A 4 -15.93 1.72 -3.34
N GLU A 5 -15.11 2.76 -3.49
CA GLU A 5 -13.68 2.62 -3.80
C GLU A 5 -12.90 2.02 -2.61
N GLU A 6 -13.21 2.44 -1.38
CA GLU A 6 -12.61 1.89 -0.16
C GLU A 6 -12.93 0.40 0.02
N LYS A 7 -14.19 0.02 -0.22
CA LYS A 7 -14.62 -1.39 -0.18
C LYS A 7 -13.97 -2.23 -1.27
N LEU A 8 -13.79 -1.66 -2.46
CA LEU A 8 -13.11 -2.35 -3.55
C LEU A 8 -11.67 -2.68 -3.17
N MET A 9 -10.97 -1.77 -2.50
CA MET A 9 -9.59 -2.03 -2.07
C MET A 9 -9.50 -3.18 -1.06
N ILE A 10 -10.43 -3.24 -0.10
CA ILE A 10 -10.52 -4.36 0.85
C ILE A 10 -10.78 -5.69 0.11
N ILE A 11 -11.73 -5.71 -0.81
CA ILE A 11 -12.06 -6.91 -1.60
C ILE A 11 -10.86 -7.36 -2.42
N ILE A 12 -10.12 -6.43 -3.03
CA ILE A 12 -8.89 -6.74 -3.79
C ILE A 12 -7.84 -7.37 -2.86
N LEU A 13 -7.60 -6.78 -1.68
CA LEU A 13 -6.62 -7.30 -0.72
C LEU A 13 -6.98 -8.72 -0.25
N GLN A 14 -8.26 -9.03 -0.10
CA GLN A 14 -8.76 -10.37 0.25
C GLN A 14 -8.51 -11.45 -0.83
N THR A 15 -8.10 -11.06 -2.04
CA THR A 15 -7.72 -12.02 -3.09
C THR A 15 -6.28 -12.50 -2.97
N PHE A 16 -5.46 -11.84 -2.13
CA PHE A 16 -4.06 -12.18 -1.90
C PHE A 16 -3.90 -13.01 -0.62
N ASP A 17 -2.86 -13.83 -0.57
CA ASP A 17 -2.51 -14.63 0.61
C ASP A 17 -1.62 -13.83 1.57
N ILE A 18 -2.18 -12.81 2.22
CA ILE A 18 -1.42 -11.85 3.04
C ILE A 18 -1.63 -12.06 4.55
N ASP A 19 -0.54 -11.99 5.31
CA ASP A 19 -0.57 -12.27 6.76
C ASP A 19 -1.20 -11.15 7.60
N SER A 20 -1.11 -9.90 7.14
CA SER A 20 -1.61 -8.75 7.90
C SER A 20 -3.14 -8.67 7.85
N SER A 21 -3.74 -8.08 8.90
CA SER A 21 -5.18 -7.81 8.91
C SER A 21 -5.55 -6.90 7.74
N HIS A 22 -6.68 -7.17 7.09
CA HIS A 22 -7.12 -6.43 5.90
C HIS A 22 -8.65 -6.49 5.70
N ALA A 23 -9.42 -6.61 6.77
CA ALA A 23 -10.89 -6.74 6.70
C ALA A 23 -11.60 -5.38 6.80
N THR A 24 -10.94 -4.36 7.35
CA THR A 24 -11.49 -3.02 7.59
C THR A 24 -10.57 -1.92 7.04
N ILE A 25 -11.06 -0.68 7.00
CA ILE A 25 -10.26 0.47 6.56
C ILE A 25 -9.11 0.71 7.55
N GLU A 26 -9.40 0.56 8.84
CA GLU A 26 -8.44 0.70 9.93
C GLU A 26 -7.29 -0.29 9.78
N ASP A 27 -7.60 -1.53 9.40
CA ASP A 27 -6.60 -2.59 9.18
C ASP A 27 -5.62 -2.23 8.06
N ILE A 28 -6.09 -1.62 6.97
CA ILE A 28 -5.27 -1.33 5.79
C ILE A 28 -4.61 0.07 5.84
N SER A 29 -5.03 0.92 6.78
CA SER A 29 -4.56 2.31 6.92
C SER A 29 -3.07 2.45 7.28
N ASP A 30 -2.44 1.40 7.79
CA ASP A 30 -1.00 1.41 8.11
C ASP A 30 -0.10 1.03 6.91
N GLY A 31 -0.71 0.60 5.80
CA GLY A 31 -0.05 0.23 4.56
C GLY A 31 0.60 -1.16 4.55
N VAL A 32 0.58 -1.93 5.63
CA VAL A 32 1.26 -3.24 5.68
C VAL A 32 0.63 -4.24 4.72
N ALA A 33 -0.70 -4.34 4.71
CA ALA A 33 -1.45 -5.20 3.80
C ALA A 33 -1.17 -4.88 2.33
N MET A 34 -1.13 -3.58 2.00
CA MET A 34 -0.81 -3.12 0.65
C MET A 34 0.61 -3.49 0.23
N ALA A 35 1.59 -3.35 1.12
CA ALA A 35 2.97 -3.72 0.84
C ALA A 35 3.11 -5.23 0.58
N GLN A 36 2.43 -6.07 1.37
CA GLN A 36 2.42 -7.52 1.14
C GLN A 36 1.78 -7.91 -0.19
N ALA A 37 0.65 -7.28 -0.54
CA ALA A 37 0.01 -7.51 -1.84
C ALA A 37 0.92 -7.08 -3.00
N LEU A 38 1.62 -5.93 -2.90
CA LEU A 38 2.59 -5.49 -3.90
C LEU A 38 3.75 -6.48 -4.08
N ASN A 39 4.26 -7.05 -2.99
CA ASN A 39 5.27 -8.13 -3.06
C ASN A 39 4.76 -9.39 -3.76
N GLN A 40 3.48 -9.73 -3.66
CA GLN A 40 2.90 -10.84 -4.43
C GLN A 40 2.70 -10.50 -5.90
N ILE A 41 2.42 -9.24 -6.23
CA ILE A 41 2.28 -8.77 -7.62
C ILE A 41 3.62 -8.85 -8.34
N ASP A 42 4.68 -8.34 -7.71
CA ASP A 42 6.03 -8.36 -8.28
C ASP A 42 7.09 -8.50 -7.18
N PRO A 43 7.52 -9.73 -6.86
CA PRO A 43 8.46 -9.98 -5.76
C PRO A 43 9.90 -9.56 -6.06
N GLU A 44 10.25 -9.36 -7.34
CA GLU A 44 11.58 -8.88 -7.72
C GLU A 44 11.69 -7.37 -7.52
N TRP A 45 10.61 -6.62 -7.78
CA TRP A 45 10.58 -5.17 -7.56
C TRP A 45 10.30 -4.80 -6.10
N PHE A 46 9.22 -5.33 -5.54
CA PHE A 46 8.82 -5.09 -4.15
C PHE A 46 9.48 -6.09 -3.21
N ASP A 47 10.79 -6.23 -3.34
CA ASP A 47 11.59 -7.26 -2.68
C ASP A 47 11.66 -7.12 -1.15
N ALA A 48 12.34 -8.06 -0.49
CA ALA A 48 12.53 -8.04 0.96
C ALA A 48 13.21 -6.75 1.46
N ARG A 49 14.08 -6.14 0.65
CA ARG A 49 14.76 -4.89 1.01
C ARG A 49 13.79 -3.72 0.96
N TRP A 50 12.94 -3.63 -0.05
CA TRP A 50 11.89 -2.63 -0.14
C TRP A 50 10.87 -2.81 1.00
N MET A 51 10.41 -4.04 1.22
CA MET A 51 9.49 -4.40 2.31
C MET A 51 10.01 -3.99 3.69
N SER A 52 11.33 -4.11 3.94
CA SER A 52 11.95 -3.72 5.21
C SER A 52 11.79 -2.23 5.58
N LYS A 53 11.44 -1.38 4.60
CA LYS A 53 11.18 0.05 4.81
C LYS A 53 9.79 0.33 5.40
N ILE A 54 8.88 -0.64 5.32
CA ILE A 54 7.52 -0.56 5.85
C ILE A 54 7.54 -1.02 7.32
N LYS A 55 7.05 -0.16 8.22
CA LYS A 55 7.04 -0.45 9.66
C LYS A 55 5.77 -1.22 10.03
N THR A 56 5.92 -2.36 10.67
CA THR A 56 4.82 -3.14 11.26
C THR A 56 4.60 -2.75 12.72
N GLY A 57 3.44 -3.10 13.27
CA GLY A 57 3.15 -2.89 14.71
C GLY A 57 3.09 -1.41 15.11
N VAL A 58 2.71 -0.52 14.19
CA VAL A 58 2.72 0.94 14.41
C VAL A 58 1.57 1.44 15.28
N GLY A 59 0.58 0.58 15.57
CA GLY A 59 -0.57 0.89 16.43
C GLY A 59 -1.32 2.13 15.96
N SER A 60 -1.61 3.06 16.87
CA SER A 60 -2.27 4.34 16.59
C SER A 60 -1.33 5.46 16.15
N SER A 61 -0.06 5.15 15.84
CA SER A 61 0.92 6.17 15.42
C SER A 61 0.64 6.67 14.00
N TRP A 62 -0.23 7.67 13.90
CA TRP A 62 -0.54 8.41 12.67
C TRP A 62 0.71 8.74 11.84
N ARG A 63 1.76 9.27 12.49
CA ARG A 63 3.00 9.66 11.78
C ARG A 63 3.69 8.48 11.10
N LEU A 64 3.68 7.30 11.72
CA LEU A 64 4.28 6.09 11.14
C LEU A 64 3.41 5.51 10.04
N LYS A 65 2.09 5.48 10.21
CA LYS A 65 1.13 5.08 9.16
C LYS A 65 1.30 5.92 7.90
N VAL A 66 1.26 7.25 8.02
CA VAL A 66 1.53 8.18 6.91
C VAL A 66 2.90 7.94 6.29
N SER A 67 3.93 7.67 7.10
CA SER A 67 5.27 7.37 6.58
C SER A 67 5.31 6.08 5.76
N ASN A 68 4.54 5.05 6.12
CA ASN A 68 4.43 3.83 5.31
C ASN A 68 3.69 4.11 4.01
N LEU A 69 2.53 4.77 4.07
CA LEU A 69 1.72 5.08 2.90
C LEU A 69 2.47 5.90 1.85
N LYS A 70 3.30 6.85 2.28
CA LYS A 70 4.17 7.60 1.35
C LYS A 70 5.15 6.69 0.59
N LYS A 71 5.77 5.72 1.28
CA LYS A 71 6.70 4.77 0.64
C LYS A 71 5.98 3.84 -0.34
N ILE A 72 4.74 3.49 -0.05
CA ILE A 72 3.90 2.68 -0.95
C ILE A 72 3.58 3.48 -2.22
N ILE A 73 3.11 4.72 -2.07
CA ILE A 73 2.80 5.59 -3.20
C ILE A 73 4.06 5.83 -4.06
N GLU A 74 5.20 6.13 -3.43
CA GLU A 74 6.48 6.28 -4.12
C GLU A 74 6.88 4.98 -4.85
N GLY A 75 6.83 3.84 -4.17
CA GLY A 75 7.18 2.54 -4.78
C GLY A 75 6.31 2.16 -5.98
N ILE A 76 5.01 2.48 -5.94
CA ILE A 76 4.10 2.27 -7.08
C ILE A 76 4.46 3.23 -8.22
N VAL A 77 4.69 4.50 -7.94
CA VAL A 77 5.07 5.49 -8.98
C VAL A 77 6.36 5.05 -9.68
N ASP A 78 7.38 4.68 -8.91
CA ASP A 78 8.65 4.21 -9.43
C ASP A 78 8.45 2.92 -10.25
N TYR A 79 7.60 1.99 -9.80
CA TYR A 79 7.27 0.77 -10.54
C TYR A 79 6.68 1.07 -11.92
N TYR A 80 5.71 1.98 -12.00
CA TYR A 80 5.11 2.38 -13.26
C TYR A 80 6.14 2.98 -14.22
N GLN A 81 7.02 3.83 -13.71
CA GLN A 81 7.99 4.55 -14.53
C GLN A 81 9.15 3.65 -14.97
N ASP A 82 9.76 2.93 -14.04
CA ASP A 82 11.03 2.26 -14.27
C ASP A 82 10.86 0.80 -14.71
N SER A 83 9.82 0.11 -14.21
CA SER A 83 9.53 -1.29 -14.61
C SER A 83 8.61 -1.33 -15.84
N LEU A 84 7.49 -0.61 -15.77
CA LEU A 84 6.47 -0.67 -16.83
C LEU A 84 6.69 0.32 -17.98
N ASN A 85 7.62 1.28 -17.84
CA ASN A 85 7.84 2.37 -18.79
C ASN A 85 6.56 3.18 -19.10
N LEU A 86 5.68 3.33 -18.10
CA LEU A 86 4.44 4.09 -18.17
C LEU A 86 4.57 5.40 -17.41
N HIS A 87 4.01 6.48 -17.97
CA HIS A 87 3.82 7.71 -17.20
C HIS A 87 2.55 7.61 -16.36
N ALA A 88 2.74 7.69 -15.04
CA ALA A 88 1.67 7.71 -14.06
C ALA A 88 0.95 9.06 -14.08
N ASP A 89 -0.04 9.22 -14.97
CA ASP A 89 -0.91 10.41 -15.06
C ASP A 89 -2.15 10.31 -14.15
N PHE A 90 -2.08 9.55 -13.06
CA PHE A 90 -3.18 9.39 -12.11
C PHE A 90 -3.08 10.33 -10.89
N VAL A 91 -4.22 10.65 -10.29
CA VAL A 91 -4.27 11.42 -9.04
C VAL A 91 -3.65 10.59 -7.92
N ARG A 92 -2.53 11.08 -7.36
CA ARG A 92 -1.83 10.38 -6.28
C ARG A 92 -2.69 10.38 -5.00
N PRO A 93 -2.81 9.24 -4.30
CA PRO A 93 -3.49 9.19 -3.01
C PRO A 93 -2.85 10.15 -1.99
N ASP A 94 -3.67 10.81 -1.18
CA ASP A 94 -3.18 11.69 -0.13
C ASP A 94 -2.94 10.89 1.15
N ALA A 95 -1.69 10.49 1.38
CA ALA A 95 -1.30 9.75 2.59
C ALA A 95 -1.70 10.48 3.89
N VAL A 96 -1.77 11.81 3.89
CA VAL A 96 -2.16 12.64 5.06
C VAL A 96 -3.67 12.67 5.28
N LYS A 97 -4.47 12.12 4.37
CA LYS A 97 -5.90 11.90 4.59
C LYS A 97 -6.25 10.47 4.97
N ILE A 98 -5.34 9.52 4.72
CA ILE A 98 -5.56 8.08 4.91
C ILE A 98 -5.09 7.56 6.27
N GLY A 99 -3.96 8.09 6.79
CA GLY A 99 -3.24 7.51 7.94
C GLY A 99 -3.94 7.51 9.30
#